data_AF-A0A937VB10-F1
#
_entry.id   AF-A0A937VB10-F1
#
_cell.length_a   1.000
_cell.length_b   1.000
_cell.length_c   1.000
_cell.angle_alpha   90.00
_cell.angle_beta   90.00
_cell.angle_gamma   90.00
#
_symmetry.space_group_name_H-M   'P 1'
#
loop_
_entity.id
_entity.type
_entity.pdbx_description
1 polymer ?
#
loop_
_entity_poly.entity_id
_entity_poly.type
_entity_poly.pdbx_seq_one_letter_code
_entity_poly.pdbx_strand_id
1 'polypeptide(L)'
;MSRPRPWPRQAAPSRRRHRPESPADGERQSMDPQQQTLHVAMVDDEEPLCLGVRRILKKYEVHVPDVHVDVDFTFTYFTNGEGLIEAIKDGAEYDLLLLDLKLPGMSGLDVLTA
;
A
#
# COMPACT_ATOMS: atom_id res chain seq x y z
N MET A 1 27.42 -11.96 49.35
CA MET A 1 28.53 -11.39 48.57
C MET A 1 28.04 -10.13 47.88
N SER A 2 28.71 -8.99 48.10
CA SER A 2 28.18 -7.64 47.83
C SER A 2 29.04 -6.87 46.83
N ARG A 3 28.39 -6.44 45.74
CA ARG A 3 28.60 -5.28 44.84
C ARG A 3 29.83 -5.24 43.91
N PRO A 4 29.70 -4.55 42.75
CA PRO A 4 29.94 -3.10 42.74
C PRO A 4 28.76 -2.26 42.24
N ARG A 5 28.83 -0.97 42.59
CA ARG A 5 27.89 0.12 42.28
C ARG A 5 28.01 0.57 40.81
N PRO A 6 26.95 1.12 40.20
CA PRO A 6 27.03 1.72 38.88
C PRO A 6 27.86 3.00 38.87
N TRP A 7 28.57 3.23 37.77
CA TRP A 7 29.41 4.40 37.55
C TRP A 7 28.55 5.66 37.26
N PRO A 8 28.85 6.82 37.87
CA PRO A 8 28.17 8.07 37.52
C PRO A 8 28.66 8.57 36.16
N ARG A 9 27.76 8.72 35.19
CA ARG A 9 28.08 9.42 33.93
C ARG A 9 28.18 10.91 34.22
N GLN A 10 29.40 11.45 34.09
CA GLN A 10 29.66 12.87 34.16
C GLN A 10 28.96 13.57 32.98
N ALA A 11 28.25 14.66 33.27
CA ALA A 11 27.65 15.53 32.26
C ALA A 11 28.77 16.26 31.50
N ALA A 12 28.78 16.16 30.18
CA ALA A 12 29.69 16.90 29.32
C ALA A 12 29.27 18.38 29.22
N PRO A 13 30.22 19.33 29.16
CA PRO A 13 29.91 20.76 29.09
C PRO A 13 29.19 21.15 27.80
N SER A 14 28.19 22.01 27.95
CA SER A 14 27.36 22.57 26.87
C SER A 14 28.19 23.43 25.92
N ARG A 15 28.63 22.83 24.80
CA ARG A 15 29.10 23.63 23.66
C ARG A 15 27.91 24.34 23.04
N ARG A 16 27.75 25.62 23.38
CA ARG A 16 26.96 26.58 22.60
C ARG A 16 27.48 26.54 21.16
N ARG A 17 26.81 25.79 20.29
CA ARG A 17 27.03 25.89 18.85
C ARG A 17 26.37 27.18 18.41
N HIS A 18 27.17 28.09 17.87
CA HIS A 18 26.72 29.23 17.09
C HIS A 18 25.67 28.74 16.09
N ARG A 19 24.46 29.31 16.17
CA ARG A 19 23.40 29.16 15.19
C ARG A 19 23.83 29.93 13.94
N PRO A 20 24.08 29.29 12.78
CA PRO A 20 24.09 30.05 11.54
C PRO A 20 22.65 30.50 11.27
N GLU A 21 22.48 31.79 10.97
CA GLU A 21 21.20 32.39 10.60
C GLU A 21 20.63 31.70 9.35
N SER A 22 19.30 31.49 9.37
CA SER A 22 18.53 30.87 8.30
C SER A 22 18.74 31.60 6.97
N PRO A 23 18.98 30.89 5.85
CA PRO A 23 18.52 31.38 4.57
C PRO A 23 16.98 31.29 4.55
N ALA A 24 16.37 32.36 4.05
CA ALA A 24 14.93 32.60 3.96
C ALA A 24 14.12 31.39 3.45
N ASP A 25 12.88 31.35 3.93
CA ASP A 25 11.82 30.41 3.59
C ASP A 25 11.65 30.26 2.07
N GLY A 26 12.30 29.23 1.52
CA GLY A 26 12.07 28.68 0.20
C GLY A 26 11.76 27.20 0.39
N GLU A 27 10.55 26.81 0.01
CA GLU A 27 9.92 25.51 0.15
C GLU A 27 10.91 24.33 -0.04
N ARG A 28 11.33 23.70 1.06
CA ARG A 28 11.80 22.31 1.00
C ARG A 28 10.56 21.44 1.00
N GLN A 29 9.95 21.24 -0.17
CA GLN A 29 9.00 20.14 -0.32
C GLN A 29 9.73 18.85 0.08
N SER A 30 9.17 18.11 1.03
CA SER A 30 9.72 16.83 1.46
C SER A 30 9.87 15.92 0.24
N MET A 31 11.09 15.45 -0.04
CA MET A 31 11.38 14.46 -1.08
C MET A 31 10.94 13.03 -0.68
N ASP A 32 10.17 12.90 0.39
CA ASP A 32 9.64 11.61 0.82
C ASP A 32 8.58 11.17 -0.20
N PRO A 33 8.66 9.92 -0.70
CA PRO A 33 7.68 9.43 -1.65
C PRO A 33 6.27 9.42 -1.03
N GLN A 34 5.28 9.81 -1.83
CA GLN A 34 3.89 9.71 -1.43
C GLN A 34 3.50 8.24 -1.37
N GLN A 35 2.97 7.78 -0.23
CA GLN A 35 2.40 6.44 -0.13
C GLN A 35 0.98 6.44 -0.70
N GLN A 36 0.69 5.50 -1.61
CA GLN A 36 -0.64 5.25 -2.16
C GLN A 36 -0.99 3.77 -2.05
N THR A 37 -2.23 3.50 -1.63
CA THR A 37 -2.78 2.14 -1.60
C THR A 37 -3.74 1.96 -2.76
N LEU A 38 -3.45 1.01 -3.65
CA LEU A 38 -4.36 0.64 -4.74
C LEU A 38 -5.26 -0.52 -4.31
N HIS A 39 -6.56 -0.38 -4.59
CA HIS A 39 -7.60 -1.33 -4.29
C HIS A 39 -7.82 -2.26 -5.49
N VAL A 40 -7.30 -3.48 -5.41
CA VAL A 40 -7.37 -4.47 -6.49
C VAL A 40 -8.52 -5.43 -6.26
N ALA A 41 -9.40 -5.57 -7.25
CA ALA A 41 -10.40 -6.63 -7.32
C ALA A 41 -9.97 -7.73 -8.31
N MET A 42 -10.30 -8.98 -8.02
CA MET A 42 -10.20 -10.10 -8.96
C MET A 42 -11.52 -10.85 -9.05
N VAL A 43 -11.89 -11.30 -10.24
CA VAL A 43 -13.03 -12.21 -10.46
C VAL A 43 -12.56 -13.41 -11.26
N ASP A 44 -12.59 -14.57 -10.61
CA ASP A 44 -12.13 -15.84 -11.16
C ASP A 44 -12.74 -16.97 -10.32
N ASP A 45 -13.33 -17.99 -10.95
CA ASP A 45 -13.99 -19.09 -10.25
C ASP A 45 -12.99 -20.09 -9.62
N GLU A 46 -11.70 -19.99 -9.96
CA GLU A 46 -10.64 -20.78 -9.35
C GLU A 46 -10.07 -20.08 -8.10
N GLU A 47 -10.67 -20.34 -6.94
CA GLU A 47 -10.22 -19.78 -5.65
C GLU A 47 -8.70 -19.96 -5.37
N PRO A 48 -8.06 -21.12 -5.67
CA PRO A 48 -6.62 -21.26 -5.49
C PRO A 48 -5.78 -20.24 -6.29
N LEU A 49 -6.24 -19.87 -7.49
CA LEU A 49 -5.60 -18.86 -8.33
C LEU A 49 -5.72 -17.46 -7.70
N CYS A 50 -6.91 -17.10 -7.22
CA CYS A 50 -7.15 -15.86 -6.47
C CYS A 50 -6.23 -15.73 -5.26
N LEU A 51 -6.10 -16.80 -4.47
CA LEU A 51 -5.22 -16.83 -3.30
C LEU A 51 -3.73 -16.72 -3.67
N GLY A 52 -3.35 -17.30 -4.82
CA GLY A 52 -2.04 -17.15 -5.44
C GLY A 52 -1.72 -15.69 -5.75
N VAL A 53 -2.62 -15.01 -6.45
CA VAL A 53 -2.48 -13.57 -6.79
C VAL A 53 -2.40 -12.72 -5.52
N ARG A 54 -3.25 -12.96 -4.52
CA ARG A 54 -3.17 -12.27 -3.22
C ARG A 54 -1.80 -12.42 -2.56
N ARG A 55 -1.21 -13.62 -2.60
CA ARG A 55 0.11 -13.91 -2.01
C ARG A 55 1.23 -13.20 -2.77
N ILE A 56 1.08 -13.07 -4.09
CA ILE A 56 1.99 -12.34 -4.96
C ILE A 56 1.93 -10.86 -4.61
N LEU A 57 0.75 -10.21 -4.71
CA LEU A 57 0.56 -8.78 -4.45
C LEU A 57 1.04 -8.34 -3.06
N LYS A 58 0.81 -9.16 -2.01
CA LYS A 58 1.30 -8.88 -0.65
C LYS A 58 2.83 -8.73 -0.51
N LYS A 59 3.60 -9.16 -1.51
CA LYS A 59 5.08 -9.06 -1.51
C LYS A 59 5.59 -7.89 -2.34
N TYR A 60 4.72 -7.19 -3.06
CA TYR A 60 5.12 -6.06 -3.89
C TYR A 60 4.88 -4.75 -3.17
N GLU A 61 5.92 -3.94 -3.16
CA GLU A 61 5.90 -2.51 -2.91
C GLU A 61 6.56 -1.89 -4.13
N VAL A 62 5.82 -1.04 -4.85
CA VAL A 62 6.29 -0.49 -6.13
C VAL A 62 6.67 0.97 -5.90
N HIS A 63 7.96 1.24 -5.96
CA HIS A 63 8.47 2.60 -6.03
C HIS A 63 8.45 3.06 -7.49
N VAL A 64 7.73 4.14 -7.79
CA VAL A 64 7.70 4.76 -9.13
C VAL A 64 8.58 6.01 -9.09
N PRO A 65 9.85 5.94 -9.54
CA PRO A 65 10.85 6.99 -9.29
C PRO A 65 10.49 8.33 -9.93
N ASP A 66 9.89 8.29 -11.12
CA ASP A 66 9.58 9.50 -11.89
C ASP A 66 8.50 10.37 -11.24
N VAL A 67 7.65 9.78 -10.38
CA VAL A 67 6.57 10.49 -9.67
C VAL A 67 6.75 10.50 -8.15
N HIS A 68 7.82 9.89 -7.62
CA HIS A 68 8.08 9.77 -6.19
C HIS A 68 6.86 9.22 -5.43
N VAL A 69 6.29 8.11 -5.92
CA VAL A 69 5.16 7.43 -5.27
C VAL A 69 5.61 6.02 -4.87
N ASP A 70 5.32 5.64 -3.64
CA ASP A 70 5.39 4.26 -3.15
C ASP A 70 3.98 3.68 -3.15
N VAL A 71 3.80 2.56 -3.83
CA VAL A 71 2.49 1.92 -3.98
C VAL A 71 2.44 0.61 -3.22
N ASP A 72 1.43 0.46 -2.36
CA ASP A 72 0.99 -0.81 -1.79
C ASP A 72 -0.40 -1.21 -2.32
N PHE A 73 -0.82 -2.44 -2.04
CA PHE A 73 -2.02 -3.02 -2.63
C PHE A 73 -2.91 -3.65 -1.56
N THR A 74 -4.21 -3.32 -1.59
CA THR A 74 -5.25 -4.13 -0.99
C THR A 74 -5.87 -5.04 -2.05
N PHE A 75 -6.36 -6.21 -1.64
CA PHE A 75 -6.86 -7.22 -2.57
C PHE A 75 -8.17 -7.84 -2.08
N THR A 76 -9.19 -7.76 -2.92
CA THR A 76 -10.47 -8.44 -2.79
C THR A 76 -10.65 -9.37 -3.98
N TYR A 77 -11.29 -10.53 -3.79
CA TYR A 77 -11.62 -11.41 -4.90
C TYR A 77 -13.06 -11.93 -4.79
N PHE A 78 -13.62 -12.29 -5.93
CA PHE A 78 -14.93 -12.88 -6.11
C PHE A 78 -14.81 -14.13 -6.97
N THR A 79 -15.62 -15.15 -6.70
CA THR A 79 -15.62 -16.41 -7.46
C THR A 79 -16.67 -16.47 -8.56
N ASN A 80 -17.38 -15.36 -8.79
CA ASN A 80 -18.36 -15.17 -9.85
C ASN A 80 -18.55 -13.66 -10.11
N GLY A 81 -19.12 -13.33 -11.28
CA GLY A 81 -19.32 -11.95 -11.69
C GLY A 81 -20.39 -11.22 -10.88
N GLU A 82 -21.44 -11.92 -10.47
CA GLU A 82 -22.54 -11.39 -9.67
C GLU A 82 -22.05 -10.81 -8.34
N GLY A 83 -21.13 -11.48 -7.66
CA GLY A 83 -20.55 -11.01 -6.41
C GLY A 83 -19.80 -9.68 -6.55
N LEU A 84 -19.06 -9.49 -7.65
CA LEU A 84 -18.43 -8.19 -7.93
C LEU A 84 -19.49 -7.12 -8.18
N ILE A 85 -20.50 -7.43 -8.99
CA ILE A 85 -21.58 -6.49 -9.34
C ILE A 85 -22.33 -6.04 -8.09
N GLU A 86 -22.65 -6.97 -7.19
CA GLU A 86 -23.28 -6.66 -5.89
C GLU A 86 -22.37 -5.75 -5.05
N ALA A 87 -21.09 -6.07 -4.92
CA ALA A 87 -20.15 -5.25 -4.16
C ALA A 87 -20.05 -3.80 -4.69
N ILE A 88 -19.98 -3.62 -6.01
CA ILE A 88 -19.95 -2.28 -6.64
C ILE A 88 -21.28 -1.55 -6.41
N LYS A 89 -22.42 -2.23 -6.53
CA LYS A 89 -23.74 -1.66 -6.24
C LYS A 89 -23.88 -1.22 -4.79
N ASP A 90 -23.23 -1.93 -3.88
CA ASP A 90 -23.15 -1.60 -2.45
C ASP A 90 -22.11 -0.50 -2.14
N GLY A 91 -21.44 0.03 -3.17
CA GLY A 91 -20.54 1.17 -3.07
C GLY A 91 -19.05 0.82 -2.91
N ALA A 92 -18.65 -0.43 -3.20
CA ALA A 92 -17.23 -0.77 -3.28
C ALA A 92 -16.58 -0.09 -4.49
N GLU A 93 -15.40 0.50 -4.27
CA GLU A 93 -14.57 1.11 -5.30
C GLU A 93 -13.24 0.34 -5.42
N TYR A 94 -12.76 0.19 -6.66
CA TYR A 94 -11.53 -0.51 -7.00
C TYR A 94 -10.76 0.27 -8.07
N ASP A 95 -9.44 0.31 -7.93
CA ASP A 95 -8.54 0.98 -8.88
C ASP A 95 -8.13 0.06 -10.03
N LEU A 96 -8.09 -1.25 -9.79
CA LEU A 96 -7.70 -2.26 -10.75
C LEU A 96 -8.59 -3.49 -10.64
N LEU A 97 -9.13 -3.94 -11.78
CA LEU A 97 -9.92 -5.16 -11.88
C LEU A 97 -9.18 -6.21 -12.73
N LEU A 98 -8.91 -7.37 -12.13
CA LEU A 98 -8.42 -8.57 -12.80
C LEU A 98 -9.61 -9.49 -13.08
N LEU A 99 -10.05 -9.59 -14.33
CA LEU A 99 -11.30 -10.24 -14.69
C LEU A 99 -11.06 -11.43 -15.62
N ASP A 100 -11.43 -12.63 -15.19
CA ASP A 100 -11.51 -13.77 -16.09
C ASP A 100 -12.64 -13.58 -17.12
N LEU A 101 -12.35 -13.95 -18.37
CA LEU A 101 -13.29 -13.80 -19.48
C LEU A 101 -14.34 -14.92 -19.50
N LYS A 102 -14.04 -16.07 -18.87
CA LYS A 102 -14.79 -17.31 -18.96
C LYS A 102 -15.31 -17.77 -17.59
N LEU A 103 -16.14 -16.93 -16.99
CA LEU A 103 -16.82 -17.26 -15.75
C LEU A 103 -17.99 -18.24 -15.99
N PRO A 104 -18.32 -19.08 -15.00
CA PRO A 104 -19.56 -19.83 -15.00
C PRO A 104 -20.78 -18.89 -14.97
N GLY A 105 -21.76 -19.11 -15.85
CA GLY A 105 -23.01 -18.36 -15.86
C GLY A 105 -23.01 -17.06 -16.68
N MET A 106 -21.87 -16.37 -16.81
CA MET A 106 -21.73 -15.14 -17.60
C MET A 106 -20.33 -14.94 -18.17
N SER A 107 -20.15 -14.11 -19.20
CA SER A 107 -18.81 -13.71 -19.64
C SER A 107 -18.27 -12.56 -18.80
N GLY A 108 -16.94 -12.46 -18.66
CA GLY A 108 -16.31 -11.26 -18.09
C GLY A 108 -16.70 -9.97 -18.82
N LEU A 109 -17.02 -10.02 -20.13
CA LEU A 109 -17.54 -8.83 -20.83
C LEU A 109 -18.92 -8.41 -20.33
N ASP A 110 -19.78 -9.36 -19.96
CA ASP A 110 -21.11 -9.07 -19.45
C ASP A 110 -21.01 -8.32 -18.11
N VAL A 111 -20.03 -8.69 -17.26
CA VAL A 111 -19.73 -8.03 -15.97
C VAL A 111 -19.42 -6.54 -16.16
N LEU A 112 -18.71 -6.16 -17.22
CA LEU A 112 -18.33 -4.77 -17.49
C LEU A 112 -19.50 -3.90 -17.99
N THR A 113 -20.62 -4.51 -18.37
CA THR A 113 -21.79 -3.82 -18.93
C THR A 113 -23.02 -3.83 -18.02
N ALA A 114 -22.90 -4.45 -16.84
CA ALA A 114 -23.99 -4.72 -15.90
C ALA A 114 -24.35 -3.56 -14.95
#